data_AF-A0A354Q6Y5-F1
#
_entry.id   AF-A0A354Q6Y5-F1
#
_cell.length_a   1.000
_cell.length_b   1.000
_cell.length_c   1.000
_cell.angle_alpha   90.00
_cell.angle_beta   90.00
_cell.angle_gamma   90.00
#
_symmetry.space_group_name_H-M   'P 1'
#
loop_
_entity.id
_entity.type
_entity.pdbx_description
1 polymer ?
#
loop_
_entity_poly.entity_id
_entity_poly.type
_entity_poly.pdbx_seq_one_letter_code
_entity_poly.pdbx_strand_id
1 'polypeptide(L)'
;MVLRYIFPIGLILSAFFLALSSSAALAEEQPIAFSHKLHTVQNGIACQYCHLYARRSFSSGVPPVSTCIGCHGPQEQKLVQPESTEVNKMRTFWSNNEPIPWVKIHDIPDFVRFPHKEHINADSNRL
;
A
#
# COMPACT_ATOMS: atom_id res chain seq x y z
N MET A 1 34.27 26.86 39.02
CA MET A 1 34.70 26.62 37.62
C MET A 1 33.92 25.49 36.93
N VAL A 2 33.49 24.45 37.66
CA VAL A 2 32.75 23.27 37.11
C VAL A 2 31.31 23.59 36.64
N LEU A 3 30.62 24.54 37.29
CA LEU A 3 29.22 24.89 36.98
C LEU A 3 28.99 25.43 35.56
N ARG A 4 30.03 26.00 34.94
CA ARG A 4 29.98 26.54 33.56
C ARG A 4 29.83 25.47 32.49
N TYR A 5 30.18 24.21 32.80
CA TYR A 5 30.13 23.11 31.84
C TYR A 5 28.89 22.23 32.00
N ILE A 6 28.20 22.29 33.14
CA ILE A 6 27.00 21.49 33.42
C ILE A 6 25.83 21.91 32.53
N PHE A 7 25.62 23.21 32.35
CA PHE A 7 24.58 23.75 31.49
C PHE A 7 24.72 23.37 30.00
N PRO A 8 25.87 23.57 29.34
CA PRO A 8 26.03 23.18 27.94
C PRO A 8 26.01 21.65 27.76
N ILE A 9 26.56 20.87 28.70
CA ILE A 9 26.50 19.40 28.63
C ILE A 9 25.04 18.92 28.77
N GLY A 10 24.26 19.50 29.69
CA GLY A 10 22.84 19.20 29.84
C GLY A 10 22.03 19.53 28.59
N LEU A 11 22.34 20.65 27.92
CA LEU A 11 21.71 21.05 26.65
C LEU A 11 22.03 20.07 25.52
N ILE A 12 23.29 19.64 25.40
CA ILE A 12 23.74 18.68 24.40
C ILE A 12 23.09 17.31 24.65
N LEU A 13 23.06 16.84 25.89
CA LEU A 13 22.43 15.58 26.26
C LEU A 13 20.92 15.60 26.01
N SER A 14 20.24 16.70 26.33
CA SER A 14 18.81 16.89 26.05
C SER A 14 18.51 16.87 24.55
N ALA A 15 19.30 17.60 23.74
CA ALA A 15 19.14 17.60 22.29
C ALA A 15 19.40 16.22 21.66
N PHE A 16 20.40 15.49 22.16
CA PHE A 16 20.67 14.12 21.73
C PHE A 16 19.51 13.16 22.10
N PHE A 17 18.93 13.31 23.30
CA PHE A 17 17.79 12.51 23.73
C PHE A 17 16.52 12.81 22.90
N LEU A 18 16.28 14.08 22.56
CA LEU A 18 15.18 14.49 21.67
C LEU A 18 15.35 13.96 20.23
N ALA A 19 16.58 13.93 19.72
CA ALA A 19 16.88 13.36 18.41
C ALA A 19 16.65 11.85 18.38
N LEU A 20 17.04 11.11 19.43
CA LEU A 20 16.74 9.69 19.57
C LEU A 20 15.23 9.42 19.76
N SER A 21 14.50 10.35 20.38
CA SER A 21 13.06 10.21 20.63
C SER A 21 12.19 10.55 19.41
N SER A 22 12.75 11.10 18.34
CA SER A 22 12.03 11.28 17.08
C SER A 22 11.92 9.95 16.33
N SER A 23 10.94 9.14 16.73
CA SER A 23 10.36 8.12 15.87
C SER A 23 9.49 8.81 14.81
N ALA A 24 10.13 9.56 13.90
CA ALA A 24 9.47 9.91 12.65
C ALA A 24 9.23 8.59 11.91
N ALA A 25 8.00 8.08 12.01
CA ALA A 25 7.54 6.97 11.19
C ALA A 25 7.63 7.43 9.74
N LEU A 26 8.75 7.11 9.08
CA LEU A 26 8.89 7.27 7.64
C LEU A 26 7.80 6.38 7.02
N ALA A 27 6.82 7.01 6.38
CA ALA A 27 5.83 6.27 5.61
C ALA A 27 6.57 5.48 4.53
N GLU A 28 6.51 4.14 4.62
CA GLU A 28 7.19 3.27 3.67
C GLU A 28 6.58 3.48 2.27
N GLU A 29 7.45 3.72 1.29
CA GLU A 29 7.01 3.92 -0.09
C GLU A 29 6.43 2.63 -0.67
N GLN A 30 5.38 2.77 -1.49
CA GLN A 30 4.80 1.62 -2.18
C GLN A 30 5.79 1.08 -3.22
N PRO A 31 5.89 -0.25 -3.44
CA PRO A 31 6.83 -0.84 -4.39
C PRO A 31 6.57 -0.43 -5.84
N ILE A 32 5.32 -0.06 -6.15
CA ILE A 32 4.87 0.43 -7.45
C ILE A 32 3.98 1.64 -7.21
N ALA A 33 4.18 2.72 -7.97
CA ALA A 33 3.36 3.92 -7.91
C ALA A 33 1.99 3.71 -8.60
N PHE A 34 1.16 2.85 -8.01
CA PHE A 34 -0.16 2.51 -8.54
C PHE A 34 -1.16 3.68 -8.40
N SER A 35 -1.84 4.01 -9.48
CA SER A 35 -2.85 5.08 -9.50
C SER A 35 -4.26 4.52 -9.51
N HIS A 36 -4.96 4.55 -8.36
CA HIS A 36 -6.40 4.25 -8.31
C HIS A 36 -7.20 5.19 -9.21
N LYS A 37 -6.86 6.48 -9.26
CA LYS A 37 -7.55 7.49 -10.09
C LYS A 37 -7.52 7.12 -11.57
N LEU A 38 -6.37 6.66 -12.09
CA LEU A 38 -6.25 6.24 -13.48
C LEU A 38 -7.16 5.04 -13.76
N HIS A 39 -7.17 4.03 -12.89
CA HIS A 39 -7.92 2.80 -13.13
C HIS A 39 -9.43 3.00 -12.92
N THR A 40 -9.87 3.61 -11.83
CA THR A 40 -11.28 3.64 -11.44
C THR A 40 -12.03 4.87 -11.97
N VAL A 41 -11.42 6.05 -11.89
CA VAL A 41 -12.09 7.31 -12.28
C VAL A 41 -11.98 7.55 -13.77
N GLN A 42 -10.77 7.40 -14.33
CA GLN A 42 -10.53 7.73 -15.74
C GLN A 42 -10.92 6.60 -16.68
N ASN A 43 -10.72 5.33 -16.27
CA ASN A 43 -11.02 4.16 -17.10
C ASN A 43 -12.26 3.36 -16.63
N GLY A 44 -12.94 3.79 -15.55
CA GLY A 44 -14.21 3.19 -15.14
C GLY A 44 -14.12 1.75 -14.62
N ILE A 45 -12.93 1.27 -14.26
CA ILE A 45 -12.77 -0.10 -13.74
C ILE A 45 -13.43 -0.18 -12.36
N ALA A 46 -14.41 -1.07 -12.23
CA ALA A 46 -15.12 -1.28 -10.97
C ALA A 46 -14.17 -1.74 -9.85
N CYS A 47 -14.35 -1.23 -8.62
CA CYS A 47 -13.47 -1.53 -7.48
C CYS A 47 -13.33 -3.05 -7.22
N GLN A 48 -14.42 -3.78 -7.42
CA GLN A 48 -14.52 -5.22 -7.17
C GLN A 48 -13.82 -6.07 -8.23
N TYR A 49 -13.38 -5.47 -9.34
CA TYR A 49 -12.56 -6.17 -10.34
C TYR A 49 -11.23 -6.60 -9.74
N CYS A 50 -10.56 -5.67 -9.04
CA CYS A 50 -9.31 -5.95 -8.32
C CYS A 50 -9.56 -6.50 -6.92
N HIS A 51 -10.48 -5.89 -6.15
CA HIS A 51 -10.79 -6.30 -4.77
C HIS A 51 -11.90 -7.35 -4.71
N LEU A 52 -11.64 -8.48 -5.36
CA LEU A 52 -12.64 -9.50 -5.69
C LEU A 52 -13.32 -10.12 -4.44
N TYR A 53 -12.67 -10.07 -3.28
CA TYR A 53 -13.21 -10.65 -2.05
C TYR A 53 -14.05 -9.68 -1.21
N ALA A 54 -14.09 -8.39 -1.56
CA ALA A 54 -14.78 -7.36 -0.77
C ALA A 54 -16.24 -7.71 -0.45
N ARG A 55 -16.96 -8.33 -1.40
CA ARG A 55 -18.39 -8.69 -1.24
C ARG A 55 -18.64 -10.00 -0.49
N ARG A 56 -17.62 -10.82 -0.25
CA ARG A 56 -17.80 -12.23 0.16
C ARG A 56 -16.90 -12.71 1.29
N SER A 57 -15.87 -11.94 1.65
CA SER A 57 -14.90 -12.32 2.67
C SER A 57 -14.81 -11.28 3.80
N PHE A 58 -14.10 -11.65 4.85
CA PHE A 58 -13.73 -10.75 5.94
C PHE A 58 -12.79 -9.64 5.46
N SER A 59 -11.86 -9.96 4.56
CA SER A 59 -10.94 -9.01 3.94
C SER A 59 -11.25 -8.82 2.45
N SER A 60 -11.11 -7.60 1.93
CA SER A 60 -11.20 -7.31 0.50
C SER A 60 -10.06 -7.94 -0.31
N GLY A 61 -8.90 -8.12 0.34
CA GLY A 61 -7.65 -8.59 -0.25
C GLY A 61 -7.03 -7.60 -1.23
N VAL A 62 -5.74 -7.76 -1.49
CA VAL A 62 -5.03 -7.08 -2.59
C VAL A 62 -4.97 -8.06 -3.77
N PRO A 63 -5.19 -7.62 -5.02
CA PRO A 63 -5.19 -8.51 -6.17
C PRO A 63 -3.83 -9.22 -6.36
N PRO A 64 -3.82 -10.49 -6.80
CA PRO A 64 -2.60 -11.13 -7.27
C PRO A 64 -2.10 -10.45 -8.56
N VAL A 65 -0.80 -10.60 -8.85
CA VAL A 65 -0.14 -10.03 -10.04
C VAL A 65 -0.81 -10.45 -11.35
N SER A 66 -1.40 -11.66 -11.39
CA SER A 66 -2.18 -12.14 -12.54
C SER A 66 -3.33 -11.21 -12.94
N THR A 67 -3.94 -10.51 -11.98
CA THR A 67 -5.00 -9.51 -12.26
C THR A 67 -4.45 -8.36 -13.10
N CYS A 68 -3.24 -7.90 -12.78
CA CYS A 68 -2.54 -6.85 -13.51
C CYS A 68 -2.17 -7.32 -14.93
N ILE A 69 -1.64 -8.54 -15.02
CA ILE A 69 -1.19 -9.15 -16.28
C ILE A 69 -2.35 -9.40 -17.24
N GLY A 70 -3.56 -9.67 -16.72
CA GLY A 70 -4.77 -9.83 -17.55
C GLY A 70 -5.03 -8.65 -18.50
N CYS A 71 -4.60 -7.44 -18.16
CA CYS A 71 -4.72 -6.26 -19.03
C CYS A 71 -3.36 -5.77 -19.56
N HIS A 72 -2.33 -5.73 -18.71
CA HIS A 72 -1.03 -5.14 -19.08
C HIS A 72 -0.14 -6.08 -19.90
N GLY A 73 -0.42 -7.38 -19.86
CA GLY A 73 0.35 -8.44 -20.48
C GLY A 73 1.75 -8.64 -19.86
N PRO A 74 2.34 -9.84 -20.03
CA PRO A 74 3.67 -10.15 -19.53
C PRO A 74 4.77 -9.46 -20.39
N GLN A 75 6.05 -9.68 -20.07
CA GLN A 75 7.15 -9.01 -20.81
C GLN A 75 7.17 -9.38 -22.29
N GLU A 76 6.79 -10.61 -22.61
CA GLU A 76 6.79 -11.17 -23.95
C GLU A 76 5.65 -10.60 -24.81
N GLN A 77 4.61 -10.06 -24.17
CA GLN A 77 3.45 -9.49 -24.84
C GLN A 77 2.93 -8.28 -24.06
N LYS A 78 3.64 -7.15 -24.19
CA LYS A 78 3.25 -5.90 -23.54
C LYS A 78 2.02 -5.31 -24.23
N LEU A 79 0.96 -5.05 -23.44
CA LEU A 79 -0.30 -4.51 -23.93
C LEU A 79 -0.51 -3.07 -23.42
N VAL A 80 -1.14 -2.90 -22.26
CA VAL A 80 -1.42 -1.58 -21.68
C VAL A 80 -0.14 -0.98 -21.08
N GLN A 81 0.14 0.28 -21.40
CA GLN A 81 1.29 1.04 -20.90
C GLN A 81 2.63 0.28 -21.08
N PRO A 82 3.00 -0.09 -22.31
CA PRO A 82 4.15 -0.98 -22.57
C PRO A 82 5.49 -0.37 -22.12
N GLU A 83 5.65 0.95 -22.25
CA GLU A 83 6.88 1.68 -21.93
C GLU A 83 6.91 2.23 -20.48
N SER A 84 5.89 1.97 -19.67
CA SER A 84 5.83 2.49 -18.30
C SER A 84 6.84 1.76 -17.39
N THR A 85 7.67 2.54 -16.70
CA THR A 85 8.60 2.04 -15.66
C THR A 85 7.87 1.27 -14.57
N GLU A 86 6.73 1.79 -14.10
CA GLU A 86 5.93 1.18 -13.04
C GLU A 86 5.29 -0.14 -13.47
N VAL A 87 4.80 -0.22 -14.72
CA VAL A 87 4.25 -1.47 -15.25
C VAL A 87 5.36 -2.50 -15.46
N ASN A 88 6.56 -2.07 -15.84
CA ASN A 88 7.70 -2.98 -15.95
C ASN A 88 8.11 -3.58 -14.59
N LYS A 89 8.03 -2.82 -13.49
CA LYS A 89 8.20 -3.37 -12.13
C LYS A 89 7.20 -4.50 -11.85
N MET A 90 5.92 -4.28 -12.17
CA MET A 90 4.88 -5.31 -12.04
C MET A 90 5.20 -6.56 -12.87
N ARG A 91 5.67 -6.39 -14.11
CA ARG A 91 6.08 -7.51 -14.97
C ARG A 91 7.27 -8.28 -14.42
N THR A 92 8.20 -7.63 -13.72
CA THR A 92 9.30 -8.31 -13.03
C THR A 92 8.80 -9.22 -11.91
N PHE A 93 7.85 -8.76 -11.09
CA PHE A 93 7.21 -9.62 -10.08
C PHE A 93 6.49 -10.81 -10.73
N TRP A 94 5.81 -10.58 -11.86
CA TRP A 94 5.19 -11.65 -12.64
C TRP A 94 6.21 -12.68 -13.14
N SER A 95 7.31 -12.24 -13.78
CA SER A 95 8.32 -13.15 -14.32
C SER A 95 9.04 -13.95 -13.25
N ASN A 96 9.21 -13.37 -12.06
CA ASN A 96 9.84 -14.03 -10.92
C ASN A 96 8.87 -14.95 -10.17
N ASN A 97 7.59 -14.97 -10.52
CA ASN A 97 6.53 -15.67 -9.78
C ASN A 97 6.47 -15.22 -8.30
N GLU A 98 6.69 -13.94 -8.06
CA GLU A 98 6.69 -13.32 -6.74
C GLU A 98 5.46 -12.41 -6.56
N PRO A 99 4.85 -12.38 -5.36
CA PRO A 99 3.84 -11.38 -5.07
C PRO A 99 4.48 -9.99 -4.96
N ILE A 100 3.73 -8.95 -5.31
CA ILE A 100 4.15 -7.57 -5.03
C ILE A 100 4.05 -7.34 -3.52
N PRO A 101 5.13 -6.90 -2.85
CA PRO A 101 5.15 -6.69 -1.39
C PRO A 101 4.51 -5.35 -1.03
N TRP A 102 3.19 -5.24 -1.22
CA TRP A 102 2.46 -4.02 -0.92
C TRP A 102 2.55 -3.63 0.55
N VAL A 103 2.79 -2.35 0.82
CA VAL A 103 2.76 -1.80 2.17
C VAL A 103 1.30 -1.56 2.55
N LYS A 104 0.85 -2.20 3.63
CA LYS A 104 -0.52 -2.06 4.14
C LYS A 104 -0.69 -0.68 4.80
N ILE A 105 -1.59 0.14 4.25
CA ILE A 105 -1.87 1.50 4.78
C ILE A 105 -2.96 1.46 5.85
N HIS A 106 -4.04 0.73 5.61
CA HIS A 106 -5.15 0.61 6.56
C HIS A 106 -4.95 -0.62 7.41
N ASP A 107 -4.42 -0.41 8.61
CA ASP A 107 -4.24 -1.46 9.61
C ASP A 107 -5.05 -1.15 10.85
N ILE A 108 -5.74 -2.17 11.36
CA ILE A 108 -6.54 -2.10 12.57
C ILE A 108 -6.02 -3.14 13.55
N PRO A 109 -6.11 -2.92 14.87
CA PRO A 109 -5.66 -3.89 15.84
C PRO A 109 -6.34 -5.25 15.65
N ASP A 110 -5.62 -6.35 15.87
CA ASP A 110 -6.12 -7.72 15.61
C ASP A 110 -7.36 -8.10 16.44
N PHE A 111 -7.58 -7.44 17.57
CA PHE A 111 -8.77 -7.62 18.40
C PHE A 111 -10.02 -6.90 17.86
N VAL A 112 -9.88 -6.05 16.83
CA VAL A 112 -11.00 -5.38 16.15
C VAL A 112 -11.42 -6.22 14.94
N ARG A 113 -12.72 -6.53 14.85
CA ARG A 113 -13.26 -7.33 13.74
C ARG A 113 -14.03 -6.45 12.77
N PHE A 114 -13.50 -6.30 11.55
CA PHE A 114 -14.10 -5.51 10.48
C PHE A 114 -14.30 -6.36 9.21
N PRO A 115 -15.41 -7.11 9.10
CA PRO A 115 -15.61 -7.99 7.96
C PRO A 115 -16.21 -7.22 6.77
N HIS A 116 -15.53 -7.20 5.62
CA HIS A 116 -15.92 -6.35 4.48
C HIS A 116 -17.27 -6.73 3.86
N LYS A 117 -17.57 -8.04 3.77
CA LYS A 117 -18.80 -8.54 3.12
C LYS A 117 -20.08 -7.99 3.74
N GLU A 118 -20.13 -7.79 5.05
CA GLU A 118 -21.30 -7.27 5.76
C GLU A 118 -21.54 -5.81 5.41
N HIS A 119 -20.48 -4.99 5.42
CA HIS A 119 -20.56 -3.57 5.09
C HIS A 119 -20.94 -3.33 3.63
N ILE A 120 -20.34 -4.08 2.70
CA ILE A 120 -20.60 -3.94 1.26
C ILE A 120 -22.02 -4.40 0.89
N ASN A 121 -22.55 -5.41 1.57
CA ASN A 121 -23.88 -5.94 1.27
C ASN A 121 -25.01 -5.21 2.01
N ALA A 122 -24.71 -4.48 3.08
CA ALA A 122 -25.70 -3.67 3.82
C ALA A 122 -26.27 -2.51 2.97
N ASP A 123 -25.46 -1.90 2.11
CA ASP A 123 -25.87 -0.81 1.20
C ASP A 123 -26.54 -1.29 -0.10
N SER A 124 -27.04 -2.52 -0.13
CA SER A 124 -27.69 -3.05 -1.33
C SER A 124 -29.13 -2.52 -1.48
N ASN A 125 -29.28 -1.33 -2.07
CA ASN A 125 -30.44 -0.96 -2.89
C ASN A 125 -30.54 -1.87 -4.14
N ARG A 126 -30.39 -3.19 -3.96
CA ARG A 126 -30.41 -4.24 -4.97
C ARG A 126 -31.39 -5.35 -4.56
N LEU A 127 -32.55 -4.95 -4.06
CA LEU A 127 -33.83 -5.62 -4.29
C LEU A 127 -34.68 -4.69 -5.15
#